data_AF-A0A511R4W1-F1
#
_entry.id   AF-A0A511R4W1-F1
#
_cell.length_a   1.000
_cell.length_b   1.000
_cell.length_c   1.000
_cell.angle_alpha   90.00
_cell.angle_beta   90.00
_cell.angle_gamma   90.00
#
_symmetry.space_group_name_H-M   'P 1'
#
loop_
_entity.id
_entity.type
_entity.pdbx_description
1 polymer ?
#
loop_
_entity_poly.entity_id
_entity_poly.type
_entity_poly.pdbx_seq_one_letter_code
_entity_poly.pdbx_strand_id
1 'polypeptide(L)' 'MDEVLLGKTATIERCLKCIGEEYRGHEDKLFVNFTRQDAIILNLLRACEASIDLAMYMVRLHHLGLPQSSRDAFRLL' A
#
# COMPACT_ATOMS: atom_id res chain seq x y z
N MET A 1 -7.83 -10.39 17.62
CA MET A 1 -7.40 -10.01 16.26
C MET A 1 -6.75 -8.64 16.39
N ASP A 2 -5.59 -8.42 15.79
CA ASP A 2 -4.80 -7.21 16.02
C ASP A 2 -5.41 -6.01 15.29
N GLU A 3 -5.82 -4.99 16.04
CA GLU A 3 -6.46 -3.77 15.50
C GLU A 3 -5.52 -3.01 14.55
N VAL A 4 -4.21 -3.07 14.79
CA VAL A 4 -3.21 -2.43 13.92
C VAL A 4 -3.17 -3.13 12.56
N LEU A 5 -3.17 -4.48 12.55
CA LEU A 5 -3.22 -5.25 11.32
C LEU A 5 -4.50 -4.98 10.52
N LEU A 6 -5.65 -4.96 11.21
CA LEU A 6 -6.94 -4.67 10.58
C LEU A 6 -7.00 -3.27 9.99
N GLY A 7 -6.56 -2.25 10.73
CA GLY A 7 -6.59 -0.86 10.28
C GLY A 7 -5.70 -0.61 9.04
N LYS A 8 -4.51 -1.22 9.02
CA LYS A 8 -3.60 -1.11 7.87
C LYS A 8 -4.11 -1.90 6.66
N THR A 9 -4.64 -3.11 6.86
CA THR A 9 -5.24 -3.91 5.78
C THR A 9 -6.42 -3.17 5.14
N ALA A 10 -7.34 -2.64 5.94
CA ALA A 10 -8.46 -1.83 5.45
C ALA A 10 -8.00 -0.58 4.68
N THR A 11 -6.86 -0.01 5.05
CA THR A 11 -6.27 1.12 4.33
C THR A 11 -5.77 0.70 2.95
N ILE A 12 -5.07 -0.43 2.85
CA ILE A 12 -4.59 -0.99 1.58
C ILE A 12 -5.77 -1.30 0.66
N GLU A 13 -6.81 -1.97 1.17
CA GLU A 13 -8.00 -2.33 0.39
C GLU A 13 -8.72 -1.10 -0.18
N ARG A 14 -8.89 -0.04 0.63
CA ARG A 14 -9.46 1.23 0.15
C ARG A 14 -8.61 1.87 -0.95
N CYS A 15 -7.28 1.90 -0.78
CA CYS A 15 -6.38 2.47 -1.79
C CYS A 15 -6.47 1.71 -3.12
N LEU A 16 -6.45 0.37 -3.07
CA LEU A 16 -6.61 -0.49 -4.25
C LEU A 16 -7.97 -0.31 -4.93
N LYS A 17 -9.04 -0.16 -4.13
CA LYS A 17 -10.37 0.14 -4.66
C LYS A 17 -10.39 1.48 -5.41
N CYS A 18 -9.86 2.55 -4.81
CA CYS A 18 -9.79 3.87 -5.46
C CYS A 18 -8.95 3.83 -6.75
N ILE A 19 -7.80 3.14 -6.76
CA ILE A 19 -7.02 2.95 -7.99
C ILE A 19 -7.88 2.28 -9.07
N GLY A 20 -8.63 1.24 -8.69
CA GLY A 20 -9.53 0.55 -9.60
C GLY A 20 -10.64 1.44 -10.16
N GLU A 21 -11.21 2.33 -9.34
CA GLU A 21 -12.25 3.30 -9.74
C GLU A 21 -11.69 4.39 -10.67
N GLU A 22 -10.44 4.80 -10.47
CA GLU A 22 -9.81 5.82 -11.32
C GLU A 22 -9.32 5.28 -12.66
N TYR A 23 -8.94 4.00 -12.71
CA TYR A 23 -8.36 3.38 -13.91
C TYR A 23 -9.40 2.67 -14.79
N ARG A 24 -10.28 1.84 -14.21
CA ARG A 24 -11.17 0.97 -14.99
C ARG A 24 -12.25 1.76 -15.72
N GLY A 25 -12.36 1.57 -17.04
CA GLY A 25 -13.28 2.30 -17.91
C GLY A 25 -12.81 3.71 -18.28
N HIS A 26 -11.57 4.06 -17.92
CA HIS A 26 -10.93 5.35 -18.20
C HIS A 26 -9.51 5.19 -18.75
N GLU A 27 -9.16 3.99 -19.21
CA GLU A 27 -7.81 3.60 -19.65
C GLU A 27 -7.32 4.47 -20.83
N ASP A 28 -8.23 4.81 -21.74
CA ASP A 28 -7.98 5.65 -22.92
C ASP A 28 -7.64 7.10 -22.57
N LYS A 29 -8.15 7.58 -21.43
CA LYS A 29 -7.98 8.97 -20.96
C LYS A 29 -6.89 9.13 -19.91
N LEU A 30 -6.28 8.04 -19.46
CA LEU A 30 -5.31 8.08 -18.36
C LEU A 30 -4.19 9.07 -18.65
N PHE A 31 -3.58 9.03 -19.84
CA PHE A 31 -2.42 9.85 -20.19
C PHE A 31 -2.71 11.35 -20.35
N VAL A 32 -3.97 11.73 -20.51
CA VAL A 32 -4.39 13.13 -20.71
C VAL A 32 -5.10 13.72 -19.50
N ASN A 33 -5.53 12.88 -18.55
CA ASN A 33 -6.18 13.32 -17.32
C ASN A 33 -5.22 13.22 -16.13
N PHE A 34 -4.47 14.29 -15.88
CA PHE A 34 -3.48 14.35 -14.79
C PHE A 34 -4.09 14.18 -13.40
N THR A 35 -5.32 14.65 -13.17
CA THR A 35 -6.00 14.45 -11.89
C THR A 35 -6.20 12.97 -11.57
N ARG A 36 -6.54 12.14 -12.57
CA ARG A 36 -6.65 10.69 -12.39
C ARG A 36 -5.29 10.04 -12.15
N GLN A 37 -4.26 10.48 -12.88
CA GLN A 37 -2.89 10.01 -12.65
C GLN A 37 -2.43 10.30 -11.22
N ASP A 38 -2.64 11.53 -10.74
CA ASP A 38 -2.28 11.94 -9.39
C ASP A 38 -3.04 11.12 -8.34
N ALA A 39 -4.34 10.88 -8.54
CA ALA A 39 -5.14 10.04 -7.66
C ALA A 39 -4.62 8.59 -7.61
N ILE A 40 -4.26 8.00 -8.75
CA ILE A 40 -3.70 6.65 -8.83
C ILE A 40 -2.34 6.59 -8.14
N ILE A 41 -1.43 7.50 -8.45
CA ILE A 41 -0.07 7.56 -7.87
C ILE A 41 -0.16 7.74 -6.35
N LEU A 42 -1.01 8.64 -5.87
CA LEU A 42 -1.20 8.89 -4.44
C LEU A 42 -1.70 7.65 -3.70
N ASN A 43 -2.69 6.95 -4.26
CA ASN A 43 -3.20 5.73 -3.63
C ASN A 43 -2.21 4.56 -3.71
N LEU A 44 -1.39 4.47 -4.77
CA LEU A 44 -0.30 3.50 -4.83
C LEU A 44 0.74 3.77 -3.74
N LEU A 45 1.15 5.03 -3.55
CA LEU A 45 2.08 5.42 -2.50
C LEU A 45 1.53 5.04 -1.11
N ARG A 46 0.27 5.39 -0.82
CA ARG A 46 -0.38 5.06 0.46
C ARG A 46 -0.50 3.57 0.70
N ALA A 47 -0.82 2.78 -0.32
CA ALA A 47 -0.88 1.32 -0.22
C ALA A 47 0.51 0.73 0.09
N CYS A 48 1.56 1.23 -0.57
CA CYS A 48 2.94 0.83 -0.31
C CYS A 48 3.36 1.18 1.12
N GLU A 49 3.10 2.39 1.61
CA GLU A 49 3.42 2.82 2.97
C GLU A 49 2.70 1.95 4.01
N ALA A 50 1.39 1.72 3.85
CA ALA A 50 0.64 0.84 4.76
C ALA A 50 1.16 -0.60 4.75
N SER A 51 1.63 -1.09 3.60
CA SER A 51 2.24 -2.43 3.48
C SER A 51 3.61 -2.50 4.15
N ILE A 52 4.43 -1.44 4.02
CA ILE A 52 5.74 -1.34 4.70
C ILE A 52 5.54 -1.33 6.21
N ASP A 53 4.60 -0.54 6.70
CA ASP A 53 4.28 -0.48 8.13
C ASP A 53 3.85 -1.84 8.67
N LEU A 54 3.02 -2.57 7.92
CA LEU A 54 2.62 -3.94 8.26
C LEU A 54 3.82 -4.89 8.29
N ALA A 55 4.70 -4.81 7.30
CA ALA A 55 5.88 -5.67 7.26
C ALA A 55 6.81 -5.40 8.43
N MET A 56 7.07 -4.13 8.75
CA MET A 56 7.84 -3.73 9.94
C MET A 56 7.19 -4.24 11.23
N TYR A 57 5.87 -4.10 11.34
CA TYR A 57 5.12 -4.58 12.51
C TYR A 57 5.23 -6.10 12.69
N MET A 58 5.06 -6.86 11.61
CA MET A 58 5.15 -8.32 11.62
C MET A 58 6.56 -8.81 11.95
N VAL A 59 7.60 -8.21 11.37
CA VAL A 59 9.00 -8.52 11.70
C VAL A 59 9.28 -8.31 13.18
N ARG A 60 8.76 -7.23 13.77
CA ARG A 60 8.87 -6.96 15.21
C ARG A 60 8.11 -7.99 16.05
N LEU A 61 6.86 -8.27 15.69
CA LEU A 61 5.98 -9.18 16.42
C LEU A 61 6.52 -10.62 16.46
N HIS A 62 7.17 -11.04 15.37
CA HIS A 62 7.71 -12.39 15.22
C HIS A 62 9.22 -12.48 15.47
N HIS A 63 9.86 -11.39 15.89
CA HIS A 63 11.31 -11.34 16.17
C HIS A 63 12.20 -11.82 15.01
N LEU A 64 11.85 -11.47 13.77
CA LEU A 64 12.51 -11.99 12.56
C LEU A 64 13.86 -11.33 12.24
N GLY A 65 14.24 -10.28 12.98
CA GLY A 65 15.50 -9.56 12.82
C GLY A 65 15.32 -8.04 12.84
N LEU A 66 16.38 -7.32 12.46
CA LEU A 66 16.39 -5.85 12.39
C LEU A 66 16.52 -5.38 10.93
N PRO A 67 15.41 -5.05 10.25
CA PRO A 67 15.45 -4.61 8.86
C PRO A 67 16.18 -3.27 8.75
N GLN A 68 17.12 -3.19 7.80
CA GLN A 68 17.90 -1.97 7.53
C GLN A 68 17.25 -1.07 6.47
N SER A 69 16.21 -1.58 5.79
CA SER A 69 15.41 -0.84 4.82
C SER A 69 13.99 -1.40 4.77
N SER A 70 13.06 -0.65 4.16
CA SER A 70 11.69 -1.14 3.90
C SER A 70 11.67 -2.42 3.07
N ARG A 71 12.57 -2.53 2.08
CA ARG A 71 12.72 -3.75 1.27
C ARG A 71 13.19 -4.94 2.11
N ASP A 72 14.07 -4.71 3.07
CA ASP A 72 14.55 -5.77 3.96
C ASP A 72 13.45 -6.27 4.88
N ALA A 73 12.53 -5.40 5.32
CA ALA A 73 11.38 -5.83 6.10
C ALA A 73 10.56 -6.90 5.36
N PHE A 74 10.33 -6.73 4.06
CA PHE A 74 9.67 -7.75 3.24
C PHE A 74 10.50 -9.01 2.98
N ARG A 75 11.85 -8.92 3.00
CA ARG A 75 12.72 -10.09 2.87
C ARG A 75 12.78 -10.96 4.12
N LEU A 76 12.49 -10.37 5.28
CA LEU A 76 12.50 -11.05 6.57
C LEU A 76 11.18 -11.79 6.87
N LEU A 77 10.09 -11.48 6.16
CA LEU A 77 8.80 -12.18 6.21
C LEU A 77 8.85 -13.48 5.40
#